data_AF-A0A1Z9TV12-F1
#
_entry.id   AF-A0A1Z9TV12-F1
#
_cell.length_a   1.000
_cell.length_b   1.000
_cell.length_c   1.000
_cell.angle_alpha   90.00
_cell.angle_beta   90.00
_cell.angle_gamma   90.00
#
_symmetry.space_group_name_H-M   'P 1'
#
loop_
_entity.id
_entity.type
_entity.pdbx_description
1 polymer ?
#
loop_
_entity_poly.entity_id
_entity_poly.type
_entity_poly.pdbx_seq_one_letter_code
_entity_poly.pdbx_strand_id
1 'polypeptide(L)'
;MKNSYKLAKSLFPKNLISKHWDIYPSNFHKVLFNEDKLANFRRNELSFKFNDSLEKAMLSRTKKVLSRLCEVTGKEFIEKNKEILVGNPQTLTINNKPYDYHDLFIIYFLYALFPFLSEKNKKKKFFVCDIGGGYGALAHRIKKNFPNAVCLLFDLPE
;
A
#
# COMPACT_ATOMS: atom_id res chain seq x y z
N MET A 1 14.71 14.95 -0.73
CA MET A 1 14.61 13.99 0.40
C MET A 1 15.88 13.90 1.25
N LYS A 2 17.07 13.58 0.70
CA LYS A 2 18.29 13.39 1.52
C LYS A 2 18.69 14.60 2.39
N ASN A 3 18.61 15.82 1.83
CA ASN A 3 18.91 17.04 2.57
C ASN A 3 17.87 17.31 3.68
N SER A 4 16.58 17.12 3.38
CA SER A 4 15.49 17.24 4.37
C SER A 4 15.65 16.24 5.50
N TYR A 5 16.04 14.99 5.22
CA TYR A 5 16.32 13.97 6.23
C TYR A 5 17.48 14.38 7.15
N LYS A 6 18.59 14.87 6.57
CA LYS A 6 19.75 15.33 7.35
C LYS A 6 19.37 16.50 8.26
N LEU A 7 18.62 17.48 7.72
CA LEU A 7 18.15 18.64 8.47
C LEU A 7 17.22 18.22 9.62
N ALA A 8 16.22 17.37 9.35
CA ALA A 8 15.33 16.86 10.38
C ALA A 8 16.11 16.15 11.50
N LYS A 9 17.08 15.30 11.14
CA LYS A 9 17.93 14.59 12.11
C LYS A 9 18.82 15.53 12.93
N SER A 10 19.29 16.65 12.36
CA SER A 10 20.07 17.63 13.12
C SER A 10 19.22 18.48 14.07
N LEU A 11 17.93 18.63 13.79
CA LEU A 11 17.00 19.43 14.59
C LEU A 11 16.26 18.60 15.66
N PHE A 12 16.17 17.28 15.48
CA PHE A 12 15.39 16.41 16.37
C PHE A 12 16.08 16.21 17.73
N PRO A 13 15.41 16.52 18.85
CA PRO A 13 15.93 16.22 20.19
C PRO A 13 16.03 14.70 20.40
N LYS A 14 17.21 14.22 20.81
CA LYS A 14 17.47 12.76 20.98
C LYS A 14 16.52 12.08 21.96
N ASN A 15 15.96 12.82 22.91
CA ASN A 15 15.03 12.35 23.94
C ASN A 15 13.56 12.30 23.48
N LEU A 16 13.24 12.77 22.27
CA LEU A 16 11.88 12.75 21.70
C LEU A 16 11.70 11.70 20.60
N ILE A 17 12.70 10.84 20.38
CA ILE A 17 12.58 9.73 19.44
C ILE A 17 11.77 8.62 20.12
N SER A 18 10.60 8.32 19.56
CA SER A 18 9.79 7.20 19.99
C SER A 18 10.56 5.89 19.86
N LYS A 19 10.44 4.99 20.84
CA LYS A 19 11.01 3.63 20.79
C LYS A 19 10.50 2.83 19.59
N HIS A 20 9.38 3.22 18.99
CA HIS A 20 8.87 2.62 17.77
C HIS A 20 9.83 2.80 16.57
N TRP A 21 10.71 3.82 16.58
CA TRP A 21 11.76 3.99 15.58
C TRP A 21 13.00 3.10 15.78
N ASP A 22 13.14 2.46 16.94
CA ASP A 22 14.28 1.55 17.21
C ASP A 22 14.18 0.23 16.43
N ILE A 23 13.08 0.00 15.70
CA ILE A 23 12.92 -1.16 14.81
C ILE A 23 13.82 -1.11 13.58
N TYR A 24 14.32 0.07 13.21
CA TYR A 24 15.18 0.24 12.05
C TYR A 24 16.63 -0.10 12.42
N PRO A 25 17.34 -0.89 11.58
CA PRO A 25 18.76 -1.13 11.77
C PRO A 25 19.55 0.19 11.87
N SER A 26 20.58 0.24 12.71
CA SER A 26 21.39 1.45 12.93
C SER A 26 21.98 2.06 11.65
N ASN A 27 22.14 1.25 10.60
CA ASN A 27 22.62 1.61 9.27
C ASN A 27 21.50 1.83 8.22
N PHE A 28 20.22 1.83 8.57
CA PHE A 28 19.09 1.98 7.63
C PHE A 28 19.21 3.22 6.74
N HIS A 29 19.70 4.33 7.30
CA HIS A 29 19.96 5.58 6.57
C HIS A 29 20.98 5.44 5.42
N LYS A 30 21.86 4.42 5.46
CA LYS A 30 22.84 4.16 4.40
C LYS A 30 22.18 3.65 3.12
N VAL A 31 21.03 3.00 3.25
CA VAL A 31 20.29 2.37 2.14
C VAL A 31 19.00 3.10 1.78
N LEU A 32 18.50 3.98 2.65
CA LEU A 32 17.26 4.76 2.44
C LEU A 32 17.20 5.54 1.12
N PHE A 33 18.35 5.97 0.60
CA PHE A 33 18.46 6.74 -0.65
C PHE A 33 19.06 5.94 -1.80
N ASN A 34 19.11 4.62 -1.68
CA ASN A 34 19.54 3.76 -2.78
C ASN A 34 18.40 3.64 -3.80
N GLU A 35 18.65 4.08 -5.04
CA GLU A 35 17.62 4.14 -6.09
C GLU A 35 17.05 2.76 -6.44
N ASP A 36 17.90 1.73 -6.54
CA ASP A 36 17.48 0.36 -6.84
C ASP A 36 16.59 -0.20 -5.71
N LYS A 37 16.94 0.04 -4.45
CA LYS A 37 16.12 -0.36 -3.32
C LYS A 37 14.81 0.41 -3.24
N LEU A 38 14.79 1.68 -3.62
CA LEU A 38 13.53 2.44 -3.68
C LEU A 38 12.63 1.96 -4.83
N ALA A 39 13.20 1.66 -6.00
CA ALA A 39 12.47 1.08 -7.13
C ALA A 39 11.87 -0.29 -6.79
N ASN A 40 12.57 -1.06 -5.96
CA ASN A 40 12.18 -2.40 -5.51
C ASN A 40 11.63 -2.43 -4.08
N PHE A 41 11.07 -1.31 -3.57
CA PHE A 41 10.77 -1.10 -2.15
C PHE A 41 10.09 -2.31 -1.48
N ARG A 42 9.07 -2.89 -2.13
CA ARG A 42 8.28 -4.02 -1.60
C ARG A 42 8.96 -5.40 -1.77
N ARG A 43 10.23 -5.46 -2.15
CA ARG A 43 11.04 -6.68 -2.33
C ARG A 43 12.38 -6.64 -1.60
N ASN A 44 12.60 -5.64 -0.75
CA ASN A 44 13.84 -5.52 0.00
C ASN A 44 13.60 -5.06 1.44
N GLU A 45 14.68 -4.94 2.20
CA GLU A 45 14.65 -4.67 3.63
C GLU A 45 14.07 -3.30 4.01
N LEU A 46 13.96 -2.36 3.06
CA LEU A 46 13.29 -1.08 3.31
C LEU A 46 11.80 -1.25 3.63
N SER A 47 11.18 -2.34 3.16
CA SER A 47 9.78 -2.66 3.45
C SER A 47 9.61 -3.63 4.63
N PHE A 48 10.67 -3.93 5.38
CA PHE A 48 10.58 -4.84 6.52
C PHE A 48 9.56 -4.30 7.54
N LYS A 49 8.57 -5.14 7.91
CA LYS A 49 7.38 -4.82 8.71
C LYS A 49 6.33 -3.89 8.06
N PHE A 50 6.59 -3.40 6.84
CA PHE A 50 5.64 -2.60 6.04
C PHE A 50 5.04 -3.40 4.87
N ASN A 51 5.51 -4.63 4.64
CA ASN A 51 5.04 -5.47 3.55
C ASN A 51 5.05 -6.96 3.94
N ASP A 52 3.88 -7.44 4.36
CA ASP A 52 3.68 -8.85 4.75
C ASP A 52 3.76 -9.81 3.54
N SER A 53 3.72 -9.29 2.32
CA SER A 53 3.69 -10.09 1.09
C SER A 53 4.96 -10.91 0.83
N LEU A 54 6.01 -10.75 1.65
CA LEU A 54 7.30 -11.44 1.52
C LEU A 54 7.34 -12.81 2.20
N GLU A 55 6.33 -13.19 2.98
CA GLU A 55 6.31 -14.49 3.63
C GLU A 55 5.93 -15.62 2.66
N LYS A 56 6.71 -16.72 2.61
CA LYS A 56 6.40 -17.90 1.77
C LYS A 56 4.99 -18.45 1.97
N ALA A 57 4.46 -18.34 3.20
CA ALA A 57 3.09 -18.75 3.52
C ALA A 57 2.02 -17.91 2.82
N MET A 58 2.32 -16.67 2.41
CA MET A 58 1.40 -15.81 1.68
C MET A 58 1.25 -16.21 0.20
N LEU A 59 2.29 -16.75 -0.43
CA LEU A 59 2.21 -17.20 -1.83
C LEU A 59 1.17 -18.32 -2.00
N SER A 60 1.17 -19.32 -1.10
CA SER A 60 0.15 -20.38 -1.13
C SER A 60 -1.26 -19.87 -0.81
N ARG A 61 -1.38 -18.87 0.07
CA ARG A 61 -2.66 -18.21 0.40
C ARG A 61 -3.21 -17.37 -0.76
N THR A 62 -2.35 -16.81 -1.60
CA THR A 62 -2.74 -15.93 -2.73
C THR A 62 -3.76 -16.60 -3.65
N LYS A 63 -3.55 -17.87 -4.03
CA LYS A 63 -4.49 -18.61 -4.89
C LYS A 63 -5.87 -18.77 -4.23
N LYS A 64 -5.90 -19.09 -2.93
CA LYS A 64 -7.14 -19.27 -2.16
C LYS A 64 -7.91 -17.95 -2.02
N VAL A 65 -7.20 -16.86 -1.71
CA VAL A 65 -7.81 -15.52 -1.62
C VAL A 65 -8.32 -15.07 -2.98
N LEU A 66 -7.55 -15.26 -4.06
CA LEU A 66 -7.99 -14.92 -5.41
C LEU A 66 -9.29 -15.64 -5.79
N SER A 67 -9.39 -16.95 -5.52
CA SER A 67 -10.61 -17.72 -5.80
C SER A 67 -11.83 -17.13 -5.08
N ARG A 68 -11.71 -16.93 -3.76
CA ARG A 68 -12.80 -16.39 -2.94
C ARG A 68 -13.18 -14.97 -3.34
N LEU A 69 -12.18 -14.12 -3.62
CA LEU A 69 -12.45 -12.76 -4.05
C LEU A 69 -13.16 -12.75 -5.40
N CYS A 70 -12.78 -13.65 -6.32
CA CYS A 70 -13.44 -13.79 -7.61
C CYS A 70 -14.92 -14.20 -7.47
N GLU A 71 -15.25 -15.05 -6.49
CA GLU A 71 -16.64 -15.43 -6.18
C GLU A 71 -17.44 -14.23 -5.66
N VAL A 72 -16.82 -13.34 -4.87
CA VAL A 72 -17.51 -12.18 -4.27
C VAL A 72 -17.63 -11.01 -5.24
N THR A 73 -16.57 -10.67 -5.96
CA THR A 73 -16.49 -9.43 -6.74
C THR A 73 -16.64 -9.64 -8.25
N GLY A 74 -16.48 -10.87 -8.72
CA GLY A 74 -16.24 -11.18 -10.12
C GLY A 74 -14.80 -10.86 -10.56
N LYS A 75 -14.30 -11.61 -11.54
CA LYS A 75 -12.94 -11.49 -12.08
C LYS A 75 -12.66 -10.12 -12.69
N GLU A 76 -13.63 -9.54 -13.38
CA GLU A 76 -13.48 -8.26 -14.08
C GLU A 76 -13.15 -7.13 -13.10
N PHE A 77 -13.83 -7.09 -11.94
CA PHE A 77 -13.56 -6.09 -10.90
C PHE A 77 -12.12 -6.19 -10.37
N ILE A 78 -11.62 -7.41 -10.15
CA ILE A 78 -10.25 -7.66 -9.70
C ILE A 78 -9.26 -7.13 -10.73
N GLU A 79 -9.41 -7.51 -12.00
CA GLU A 79 -8.46 -7.14 -13.05
C GLU A 79 -8.46 -5.64 -13.31
N LYS A 80 -9.63 -4.98 -13.26
CA LYS A 80 -9.75 -3.52 -13.41
C LYS A 80 -9.03 -2.75 -12.31
N ASN A 81 -9.00 -3.29 -11.09
CA ASN A 81 -8.50 -2.62 -9.89
C ASN A 81 -7.15 -3.17 -9.41
N LYS A 82 -6.51 -4.07 -10.16
CA LYS A 82 -5.20 -4.63 -9.83
C LYS A 82 -4.09 -3.60 -10.06
N GLU A 83 -3.20 -3.43 -9.08
CA GLU A 83 -2.06 -2.49 -9.13
C GLU A 83 -0.79 -3.17 -8.59
N ILE A 84 -0.20 -4.00 -9.44
CA ILE A 84 0.89 -4.92 -9.07
C ILE A 84 2.29 -4.41 -9.43
N LEU A 85 2.41 -3.17 -9.90
CA LEU A 85 3.70 -2.58 -10.27
C LEU A 85 4.26 -1.64 -9.20
N VAL A 86 3.39 -1.07 -8.35
CA VAL A 86 3.79 -0.07 -7.37
C VAL A 86 4.72 -0.68 -6.32
N GLY A 87 5.97 -0.22 -6.28
CA GLY A 87 7.01 -0.70 -5.39
C GLY A 87 7.55 -2.10 -5.72
N ASN A 88 7.24 -2.63 -6.90
CA ASN A 88 7.64 -3.95 -7.40
C ASN A 88 7.39 -5.09 -6.39
N PRO A 89 6.15 -5.41 -6.02
CA PRO A 89 5.83 -6.46 -5.04
C PRO A 89 6.15 -7.86 -5.55
N GLN A 90 6.37 -8.81 -4.64
CA GLN A 90 6.42 -10.22 -5.04
C GLN A 90 5.04 -10.70 -5.49
N THR A 91 4.97 -11.38 -6.64
CA THR A 91 3.71 -11.85 -7.23
C THR A 91 3.72 -13.35 -7.48
N LEU A 92 2.55 -13.98 -7.39
CA LEU A 92 2.30 -15.33 -7.88
C LEU A 92 1.61 -15.28 -9.25
N THR A 93 2.14 -16.02 -10.23
CA THR A 93 1.51 -16.16 -11.55
C THR A 93 0.46 -17.26 -11.53
N ILE A 94 -0.79 -16.91 -11.85
CA ILE A 94 -1.92 -17.84 -11.97
C ILE A 94 -2.58 -17.60 -13.33
N ASN A 95 -2.68 -18.64 -14.17
CA ASN A 95 -3.23 -18.54 -15.53
C ASN A 95 -2.59 -17.41 -16.35
N ASN A 96 -1.25 -17.36 -16.37
CA ASN A 96 -0.44 -16.33 -17.04
C ASN A 96 -0.69 -14.89 -16.57
N LYS A 97 -1.30 -14.71 -15.39
CA LYS A 97 -1.50 -13.39 -14.80
C LYS A 97 -0.85 -13.30 -13.42
N PRO A 98 -0.05 -12.25 -13.17
CA PRO A 98 0.52 -11.98 -11.85
C PRO A 98 -0.55 -11.45 -10.87
N TYR A 99 -0.44 -11.90 -9.62
CA TYR A 99 -1.23 -11.44 -8.47
C TYR A 99 -0.35 -11.25 -7.24
N ASP A 100 -0.57 -10.17 -6.50
CA ASP A 100 0.02 -9.91 -5.19
C ASP A 100 -1.04 -10.13 -4.11
N TYR A 101 -0.67 -10.76 -3.00
CA TYR A 101 -1.59 -11.05 -1.90
C TYR A 101 -2.17 -9.77 -1.29
N HIS A 102 -1.31 -8.79 -1.00
CA HIS A 102 -1.73 -7.54 -0.39
C HIS A 102 -2.65 -6.75 -1.32
N ASP A 103 -2.36 -6.76 -2.63
CA ASP A 103 -3.21 -6.15 -3.64
C ASP A 103 -4.65 -6.70 -3.64
N LEU A 104 -4.80 -8.02 -3.52
CA LEU A 104 -6.12 -8.67 -3.43
C LEU A 104 -6.90 -8.21 -2.19
N PHE A 105 -6.21 -8.00 -1.07
CA PHE A 105 -6.82 -7.48 0.15
C PHE A 105 -7.30 -6.03 -0.01
N ILE A 106 -6.51 -5.18 -0.66
CA ILE A 106 -6.92 -3.81 -0.98
C ILE A 106 -8.11 -3.79 -1.94
N ILE A 107 -8.15 -4.67 -2.95
CA ILE A 107 -9.30 -4.80 -3.86
C ILE A 107 -10.56 -5.21 -3.10
N TYR A 108 -10.45 -6.12 -2.13
CA TYR A 108 -11.56 -6.50 -1.27
C TYR A 108 -12.13 -5.28 -0.52
N PHE A 109 -11.28 -4.46 0.10
CA PHE A 109 -11.75 -3.26 0.79
C PHE A 109 -12.38 -2.23 -0.15
N LEU A 110 -11.80 -2.02 -1.33
CA LEU A 110 -12.40 -1.17 -2.35
C LEU A 110 -13.81 -1.67 -2.70
N TYR A 111 -13.96 -2.98 -2.93
CA TYR A 111 -15.25 -3.58 -3.25
C TYR A 111 -16.27 -3.38 -2.12
N ALA A 112 -15.87 -3.64 -0.87
CA ALA A 112 -16.73 -3.46 0.29
C ALA A 112 -17.20 -2.00 0.46
N LEU A 113 -16.35 -1.03 0.13
CA LEU A 113 -16.68 0.40 0.17
C LEU A 113 -17.45 0.88 -1.06
N PHE A 114 -17.46 0.11 -2.15
CA PHE A 114 -17.94 0.56 -3.45
C PHE A 114 -19.39 1.06 -3.44
N PRO A 115 -20.37 0.40 -2.76
CA PRO A 115 -21.74 0.88 -2.72
C PRO A 115 -21.85 2.25 -2.02
N PHE A 116 -21.13 2.44 -0.93
CA PHE A 116 -21.13 3.70 -0.17
C PHE A 116 -20.48 4.83 -0.98
N LEU A 117 -19.35 4.53 -1.64
CA LEU A 117 -18.66 5.49 -2.51
C LEU A 117 -19.53 5.85 -3.72
N SER A 118 -20.24 4.88 -4.29
CA SER A 118 -21.16 5.09 -5.41
C SER A 118 -22.33 6.00 -5.03
N GLU A 119 -22.86 5.86 -3.82
CA GLU A 119 -23.90 6.76 -3.32
C GLU A 119 -23.36 8.19 -3.13
N LYS A 120 -22.16 8.35 -2.57
CA LYS A 120 -21.52 9.66 -2.42
C LYS A 120 -21.15 10.28 -3.77
N ASN A 121 -20.85 9.47 -4.78
CA ASN A 121 -20.46 9.90 -6.12
C ASN A 121 -21.59 10.66 -6.86
N LYS A 122 -22.84 10.53 -6.43
CA LYS A 122 -23.96 11.35 -6.93
C LYS A 122 -23.76 12.85 -6.64
N LYS A 123 -22.92 13.20 -5.66
CA LYS A 123 -22.57 14.59 -5.34
C LYS A 123 -21.50 15.10 -6.30
N LYS A 124 -21.53 16.42 -6.58
CA LYS A 124 -20.50 17.09 -7.40
C LYS A 124 -19.07 16.86 -6.88
N LYS A 125 -18.90 16.82 -5.55
CA LYS A 125 -17.67 16.45 -4.83
C LYS A 125 -18.03 15.76 -3.52
N PHE A 126 -17.16 14.86 -3.06
CA PHE A 126 -17.24 14.26 -1.73
C PHE A 126 -15.84 13.96 -1.19
N PHE A 127 -15.72 13.78 0.12
CA PHE A 127 -14.44 13.57 0.78
C PHE A 127 -14.31 12.12 1.24
N VAL A 128 -13.10 11.58 1.10
CA VAL A 128 -12.69 10.28 1.63
C VAL A 128 -11.43 10.50 2.45
N CYS A 129 -11.48 10.15 3.73
CA CYS A 129 -10.35 10.26 4.63
C CYS A 129 -9.70 8.87 4.75
N ASP A 130 -8.46 8.74 4.32
CA ASP A 130 -7.64 7.53 4.47
C ASP A 130 -6.61 7.79 5.57
N ILE A 131 -6.72 7.07 6.69
CA ILE A 131 -5.89 7.23 7.88
C ILE A 131 -5.00 6.01 7.99
N GLY A 132 -3.68 6.20 7.94
CA GLY A 132 -2.71 5.09 7.98
C GLY A 132 -2.82 4.17 6.76
N GLY A 133 -3.14 4.73 5.58
CA GLY A 133 -3.34 3.96 4.33
C GLY A 133 -2.08 3.33 3.73
N GLY A 134 -0.95 3.37 4.44
CA GLY A 134 0.35 2.89 3.99
C GLY A 134 0.82 3.60 2.71
N TYR A 135 1.18 2.84 1.68
CA TYR A 135 1.60 3.40 0.39
C TYR A 135 0.47 4.03 -0.44
N GLY A 136 -0.73 4.22 0.13
CA GLY A 136 -1.86 4.92 -0.50
C GLY A 136 -2.64 4.06 -1.51
N ALA A 137 -2.52 2.74 -1.42
CA ALA A 137 -3.06 1.78 -2.39
C ALA A 137 -4.58 1.88 -2.56
N LEU A 138 -5.30 2.06 -1.46
CA LEU A 138 -6.75 2.14 -1.44
C LEU A 138 -7.21 3.52 -1.93
N ALA A 139 -6.67 4.60 -1.37
CA ALA A 139 -6.95 5.97 -1.82
C ALA A 139 -6.74 6.17 -3.32
N HIS A 140 -5.65 5.62 -3.88
CA HIS A 140 -5.39 5.66 -5.32
C HIS A 140 -6.54 5.04 -6.13
N ARG A 141 -6.99 3.84 -5.74
CA ARG A 141 -8.08 3.13 -6.43
C ARG A 141 -9.42 3.81 -6.28
N ILE A 142 -9.70 4.37 -5.10
CA ILE A 142 -10.89 5.17 -4.87
C ILE A 142 -10.89 6.37 -5.83
N LYS A 143 -9.76 7.10 -5.92
CA LYS A 143 -9.64 8.25 -6.82
C LYS A 143 -9.78 7.86 -8.30
N LYS A 144 -9.25 6.70 -8.69
CA LYS A 144 -9.35 6.15 -10.05
C LYS A 144 -10.80 5.79 -10.42
N ASN A 145 -11.58 5.21 -9.51
CA ASN A 145 -12.98 4.83 -9.77
C ASN A 145 -13.97 5.99 -9.55
N PHE A 146 -13.63 6.95 -8.69
CA PHE A 146 -14.48 8.09 -8.32
C PHE A 146 -13.69 9.41 -8.46
N PRO A 147 -13.55 9.96 -9.68
CA PRO A 147 -12.68 11.12 -9.94
C PRO A 147 -13.08 12.41 -9.20
N ASN A 148 -14.35 12.56 -8.82
CA ASN A 148 -14.87 13.66 -8.00
C ASN A 148 -14.59 13.52 -6.50
N ALA A 149 -14.06 12.37 -6.04
CA ALA A 149 -13.62 12.17 -4.68
C ALA A 149 -12.40 13.06 -4.37
N VAL A 150 -12.41 13.69 -3.20
CA VAL A 150 -11.26 14.38 -2.61
C VAL A 150 -10.70 13.47 -1.52
N CYS A 151 -9.55 12.85 -1.81
CA CYS A 151 -8.88 11.97 -0.85
C CYS A 151 -8.01 12.82 0.10
N LEU A 152 -8.35 12.78 1.38
CA LEU A 152 -7.56 13.35 2.48
C LEU A 152 -6.73 12.21 3.07
N LEU A 153 -5.40 12.35 3.05
CA LEU A 153 -4.48 11.33 3.55
C LEU A 153 -3.91 11.81 4.87
N PHE A 154 -4.20 11.08 5.94
CA PHE A 154 -3.56 11.28 7.23
C PHE A 154 -2.66 10.09 7.50
N ASP A 155 -1.41 10.38 7.79
CA ASP A 155 -0.48 9.38 8.29
C ASP A 155 0.14 9.90 9.57
N LEU A 156 0.30 9.02 10.53
CA LEU A 156 0.93 9.36 11.79
C LEU A 156 2.43 9.05 11.66
N PRO A 157 3.32 9.89 12.20
CA PRO A 157 4.67 9.45 12.46
C PRO A 157 4.56 8.31 13.50
N GLU A 158 4.75 7.06 13.08
CA GLU A 158 4.98 5.92 13.97
C GLU A 158 6.18 6.18 14.89
#